data_AF-A0A8I2Z198-F1
#
_entry.id   AF-A0A8I2Z198-F1
#
_cell.length_a   1.000
_cell.length_b   1.000
_cell.length_c   1.000
_cell.angle_alpha   90.00
_cell.angle_beta   90.00
_cell.angle_gamma   90.00
#
_symmetry.space_group_name_H-M   'P 1'
#
loop_
_entity.id
_entity.type
_entity.pdbx_description
1 polymer ?
#
loop_
_entity_poly.entity_id
_entity_poly.type
_entity_poly.pdbx_seq_one_letter_code
_entity_poly.pdbx_strand_id
1 'polypeptide(L)'
;MQGPLAVFTSRIPTTARVLPALNGLVRARHPSTRFFSTTQFRSRIAPTKPLRAIAAPAVGSYTPKDGEHVLNSPSELARKLSAKVLPQLDRPKVKKVVVVGSGGLSIGQAGEFDYSGSQAMKALREEGVEAVLINPNIATWQTSHQLASEVYFLPITADYVAYVLEKERPDGILLTFGGQSALNVGIALDKMGVLDRLGVRVLGTPIKTLVISEDRELFVQALKEIDIPVAQSTAVSTVDAALEAAERIGYPVILRSAFTLGGLGSGFANDPVELRDLSAKSLSLSPQVLIERSMKGWKELEYEVVRDGADNTIICCNMENFDPLGTHTGDSIVVAPSQTLNDDEYHMLRSAAIKVIRHLGVVGECNIQYALNPDSREYCVIEVNARRQDTLSPTPAAKIALGHTLPELPNAVTKTTTACFEPSLDYIVTKIPKWDLAKFSNEVNREIGSAMKSVGEVMAIGRTFEESLQKADAAELERALNRPTDMRLFAIAYAMYNDKYNVQEIHDLTKIDKWFLYKIENIVNTSRALSSLGKLSSVPPPSY
;
A
#
# COMPACT_ATOMS: atom_id res chain seq x y z
N MET A 1 -2.92 -41.77 -8.33
CA MET A 1 -1.79 -42.03 -9.26
C MET A 1 -0.99 -40.74 -9.37
N GLN A 2 0.16 -40.68 -8.69
CA GLN A 2 1.08 -39.54 -8.70
C GLN A 2 2.13 -39.78 -9.77
N GLY A 3 2.38 -38.79 -10.64
CA GLY A 3 3.56 -38.70 -11.50
C GLY A 3 4.38 -37.47 -11.10
N PRO A 4 5.71 -37.57 -10.96
CA PRO A 4 6.55 -36.48 -10.46
C PRO A 4 6.93 -35.48 -11.58
N LEU A 5 6.90 -34.18 -11.27
CA LEU A 5 7.49 -33.14 -12.11
C LEU A 5 9.01 -33.13 -11.93
N ALA A 6 9.72 -33.24 -13.06
CA ALA A 6 11.17 -33.14 -13.14
C ALA A 6 11.64 -31.69 -13.03
N VAL A 7 12.63 -31.45 -12.16
CA VAL A 7 13.34 -30.17 -12.00
C VAL A 7 14.49 -30.12 -12.99
N PHE A 8 14.44 -29.23 -13.98
CA PHE A 8 15.60 -28.87 -14.80
C PHE A 8 16.42 -27.80 -14.07
N THR A 9 17.68 -28.10 -13.78
CA THR A 9 18.67 -27.13 -13.26
C THR A 9 19.61 -26.75 -14.40
N SER A 10 19.66 -25.46 -14.76
CA SER A 10 20.72 -24.92 -15.61
C SER A 10 21.69 -24.12 -14.74
N ARG A 11 22.94 -24.63 -14.63
CA ARG A 11 24.07 -23.90 -14.06
C ARG A 11 24.74 -23.09 -15.17
N ILE A 12 24.93 -21.79 -14.97
CA ILE A 12 25.77 -20.93 -15.82
C ILE A 12 27.01 -20.52 -15.00
N PRO A 13 28.24 -20.60 -15.55
CA PRO A 13 29.46 -20.29 -14.81
C PRO A 13 29.82 -18.79 -14.84
N THR A 14 30.18 -18.26 -13.67
CA THR A 14 30.77 -16.94 -13.47
C THR A 14 32.26 -16.94 -13.83
N THR A 15 32.66 -16.13 -14.81
CA THR A 15 34.06 -15.72 -14.97
C THR A 15 34.13 -14.20 -15.21
N ALA A 16 34.66 -13.46 -14.23
CA ALA A 16 35.02 -12.06 -14.38
C ALA A 16 36.53 -11.96 -14.64
N ARG A 17 36.93 -11.34 -15.75
CA ARG A 17 38.33 -10.97 -16.05
C ARG A 17 38.53 -9.48 -15.78
N VAL A 18 39.55 -9.16 -15.00
CA VAL A 18 40.07 -7.82 -14.74
C VAL A 18 41.18 -7.51 -15.75
N LEU A 19 41.19 -6.31 -16.34
CA LEU A 19 42.31 -5.76 -17.13
C LEU A 19 42.79 -4.42 -16.53
N PRO A 20 44.12 -4.14 -16.49
CA PRO A 20 44.67 -2.98 -15.79
C PRO A 20 44.90 -1.76 -16.70
N ALA A 21 44.83 -0.57 -16.12
CA ALA A 21 45.08 0.71 -16.77
C ALA A 21 46.60 1.03 -16.86
N LEU A 22 46.99 1.64 -17.98
CA LEU A 22 48.34 2.08 -18.36
C LEU A 22 48.70 3.44 -17.72
N ASN A 23 49.96 3.57 -17.32
CA ASN A 23 50.60 4.79 -16.82
C ASN A 23 51.48 5.44 -17.90
N GLY A 24 51.53 6.77 -17.93
CA GLY A 24 52.72 7.52 -18.34
C GLY A 24 52.48 8.80 -19.14
N LEU A 25 52.81 9.97 -18.55
CA LEU A 25 53.74 10.97 -19.11
C LEU A 25 53.97 12.15 -18.14
N VAL A 26 55.22 12.61 -18.10
CA VAL A 26 55.82 13.58 -17.16
C VAL A 26 56.33 14.81 -17.92
N ARG A 27 56.17 16.01 -17.32
CA ARG A 27 57.13 17.16 -17.22
C ARG A 27 56.34 18.45 -16.97
N ALA A 28 56.80 19.54 -16.35
CA ALA A 28 57.82 19.92 -15.36
C ALA A 28 57.87 21.47 -15.40
N ARG A 29 57.92 22.19 -14.26
CA ARG A 29 58.78 23.40 -14.01
C ARG A 29 58.45 24.10 -12.67
N HIS A 30 59.51 24.35 -11.90
CA HIS A 30 59.69 25.17 -10.67
C HIS A 30 60.07 26.63 -11.06
N PRO A 31 60.40 27.58 -10.15
CA PRO A 31 60.23 27.72 -8.68
C PRO A 31 59.81 29.14 -8.20
N SER A 32 59.45 29.33 -6.91
CA SER A 32 60.01 30.37 -6.01
C SER A 32 59.23 30.51 -4.70
N THR A 33 59.96 30.89 -3.67
CA THR A 33 59.71 30.79 -2.22
C THR A 33 59.28 32.12 -1.59
N ARG A 34 58.41 32.13 -0.55
CA ARG A 34 58.79 32.37 0.88
C ARG A 34 57.56 32.62 1.81
N PHE A 35 57.54 31.79 2.87
CA PHE A 35 57.14 31.95 4.28
C PHE A 35 56.10 32.99 4.74
N PHE A 36 55.08 32.50 5.47
CA PHE A 36 54.67 33.11 6.75
C PHE A 36 54.38 32.04 7.82
N SER A 37 55.08 32.24 8.94
CA SER A 37 54.93 31.72 10.31
C SER A 37 53.61 31.05 10.71
N THR A 38 53.71 29.88 11.36
CA THR A 38 52.93 29.60 12.58
C THR A 38 53.74 28.76 13.56
N THR A 39 53.89 29.32 14.76
CA THR A 39 54.63 28.79 15.90
C THR A 39 53.92 27.55 16.45
N GLN A 40 54.72 26.51 16.72
CA GLN A 40 54.27 25.21 17.22
C GLN A 40 53.69 25.31 18.64
N PHE A 41 52.40 25.05 18.79
CA PHE A 41 51.89 24.42 20.01
C PHE A 41 51.91 22.90 19.80
N ARG A 42 52.91 22.24 20.37
CA ARG A 42 52.94 20.78 20.48
C ARG A 42 51.94 20.35 21.56
N SER A 43 50.70 20.06 21.18
CA SER A 43 49.98 18.97 21.85
C SER A 43 50.34 17.69 21.10
N ARG A 44 50.86 16.69 21.83
CA ARG A 44 51.10 15.35 21.27
C ARG A 44 49.73 14.70 21.06
N ILE A 45 49.09 14.94 19.92
CA ILE A 45 48.09 14.01 19.42
C ILE A 45 48.88 12.82 18.89
N ALA A 46 49.09 11.82 19.76
CA ALA A 46 49.44 10.50 19.28
C ALA A 46 48.29 10.06 18.36
N PRO A 47 48.53 9.65 17.12
CA PRO A 47 47.45 9.07 16.32
C PRO A 47 46.95 7.85 17.10
N THR A 48 45.71 7.91 17.57
CA THR A 48 45.00 6.69 17.94
C THR A 48 45.08 5.77 16.72
N LYS A 49 45.42 4.49 16.95
CA LYS A 49 45.49 3.49 15.87
C LYS A 49 44.27 3.70 14.98
N PRO A 50 44.43 3.85 13.65
CA PRO A 50 43.27 3.93 12.79
C PRO A 50 42.50 2.63 13.02
N LEU A 51 41.30 2.74 13.60
CA LEU A 51 40.33 1.67 13.55
C LEU A 51 39.95 1.56 12.07
N ARG A 52 40.74 0.79 11.32
CA ARG A 52 40.29 0.24 10.06
C ARG A 52 39.05 -0.59 10.41
N ALA A 53 37.88 -0.06 10.12
CA ALA A 53 36.69 -0.89 9.97
C ALA A 53 36.93 -1.75 8.73
N ILE A 54 37.53 -2.92 8.94
CA ILE A 54 37.50 -3.99 7.97
C ILE A 54 36.09 -4.56 8.12
N ALA A 55 35.31 -4.58 7.04
CA ALA A 55 34.12 -5.42 6.97
C ALA A 55 34.58 -6.89 6.97
N ALA A 56 34.97 -7.37 8.14
CA ALA A 56 35.18 -8.78 8.39
C ALA A 56 33.81 -9.37 8.72
N PRO A 57 33.40 -10.50 8.11
CA PRO A 57 32.23 -11.23 8.56
C PRO A 57 32.38 -11.48 10.06
N ALA A 58 31.38 -11.11 10.87
CA ALA A 58 31.41 -11.34 12.32
C ALA A 58 31.47 -12.83 12.69
N VAL A 59 31.30 -13.70 11.70
CA VAL A 59 31.43 -15.15 11.78
C VAL A 59 32.70 -15.50 11.02
N GLY A 60 33.72 -16.00 11.73
CA GLY A 60 35.00 -16.39 11.14
C GLY A 60 34.86 -17.42 10.00
N SER A 61 35.96 -17.72 9.31
CA SER A 61 36.00 -18.78 8.29
C SER A 61 35.68 -20.13 8.93
N TYR A 62 34.41 -20.54 8.89
CA TYR A 62 33.97 -21.84 9.36
C TYR A 62 34.01 -22.84 8.20
N THR A 63 34.91 -23.81 8.31
CA THR A 63 34.92 -25.00 7.45
C THR A 63 34.18 -26.11 8.21
N PRO A 64 33.03 -26.60 7.74
CA PRO A 64 32.30 -27.67 8.41
C PRO A 64 33.14 -28.95 8.47
N LYS A 65 33.06 -29.70 9.58
CA LYS A 65 33.60 -31.07 9.63
C LYS A 65 32.63 -32.03 8.93
N ASP A 66 33.16 -33.09 8.32
CA ASP A 66 32.36 -34.11 7.63
C ASP A 66 31.28 -34.67 8.57
N GLY A 67 30.01 -34.52 8.17
CA GLY A 67 28.84 -34.96 8.92
C GLY A 67 28.08 -33.87 9.69
N GLU A 68 28.61 -32.63 9.79
CA GLU A 68 27.86 -31.50 10.33
C GLU A 68 26.94 -30.88 9.27
N HIS A 69 25.65 -30.74 9.60
CA HIS A 69 24.69 -30.02 8.77
C HIS A 69 25.14 -28.56 8.65
N VAL A 70 25.59 -28.16 7.46
CA VAL A 70 25.99 -26.77 7.18
C VAL A 70 24.77 -25.87 7.31
N LEU A 71 24.73 -25.06 8.36
CA LEU A 71 23.70 -24.04 8.57
C LEU A 71 23.89 -22.93 7.52
N ASN A 72 23.19 -23.04 6.39
CA ASN A 72 23.20 -22.05 5.30
C ASN A 72 22.36 -20.79 5.61
N SER A 73 22.40 -20.26 6.84
CA SER A 73 22.02 -18.87 7.07
C SER A 73 22.82 -18.28 8.22
N PRO A 74 23.22 -17.00 8.15
CA PRO A 74 23.68 -16.28 9.32
C PRO A 74 22.46 -15.95 10.20
N SER A 75 22.19 -16.51 11.36
CA SER A 75 22.60 -17.72 12.06
C SER A 75 21.49 -17.95 13.09
N GLU A 76 21.05 -19.18 13.30
CA GLU A 76 20.06 -19.49 14.35
C GLU A 76 20.54 -18.96 15.73
N LEU A 77 21.87 -18.95 15.91
CA LEU A 77 22.59 -18.31 17.01
C LEU A 77 22.39 -16.78 17.05
N ALA A 78 22.56 -16.06 15.95
CA ALA A 78 22.25 -14.62 15.90
C ALA A 78 20.78 -14.36 16.21
N ARG A 79 19.85 -15.19 15.74
CA ARG A 79 18.43 -15.03 16.09
C ARG A 79 18.19 -15.23 17.59
N LYS A 80 18.82 -16.24 18.21
CA LYS A 80 18.78 -16.48 19.67
C LYS A 80 19.46 -15.37 20.47
N LEU A 81 20.54 -14.79 19.97
CA LEU A 81 21.25 -13.67 20.60
C LEU A 81 20.46 -12.37 20.47
N SER A 82 19.97 -12.03 19.27
CA SER A 82 19.13 -10.86 19.02
C SER A 82 17.87 -10.89 19.88
N ALA A 83 17.17 -12.04 19.98
CA ALA A 83 16.00 -12.19 20.85
C ALA A 83 16.28 -11.89 22.34
N LYS A 84 17.54 -12.03 22.81
CA LYS A 84 17.92 -11.68 24.19
C LYS A 84 18.21 -10.20 24.40
N VAL A 85 18.50 -9.44 23.35
CA VAL A 85 18.87 -8.01 23.42
C VAL A 85 17.81 -7.08 22.85
N LEU A 86 16.79 -7.61 22.17
CA LEU A 86 15.65 -6.83 21.70
C LEU A 86 14.82 -6.31 22.88
N PRO A 87 14.25 -5.09 22.78
CA PRO A 87 13.35 -4.56 23.80
C PRO A 87 12.13 -5.48 23.94
N GLN A 88 11.97 -6.09 25.12
CA GLN A 88 10.79 -6.87 25.42
C GLN A 88 9.68 -5.92 25.87
N LEU A 89 8.74 -5.66 24.97
CA LEU A 89 7.53 -4.94 25.32
C LEU A 89 6.68 -5.80 26.26
N ASP A 90 5.97 -5.15 27.19
CA ASP A 90 4.99 -5.87 28.01
C ASP A 90 3.86 -6.36 27.10
N ARG A 91 3.70 -7.68 27.01
CA ARG A 91 2.70 -8.28 26.13
C ARG A 91 1.33 -8.21 26.79
N PRO A 92 0.28 -7.82 26.05
CA PRO A 92 -1.09 -7.92 26.54
C PRO A 92 -1.38 -9.35 27.02
N LYS A 93 -1.63 -9.51 28.31
CA LYS A 93 -2.05 -10.78 28.89
C LYS A 93 -3.51 -11.03 28.54
N VAL A 94 -3.77 -11.55 27.35
CA VAL A 94 -5.10 -11.87 26.83
C VAL A 94 -5.23 -13.37 26.60
N LYS A 95 -6.35 -13.95 27.01
CA LYS A 95 -6.70 -15.36 26.80
C LYS A 95 -7.85 -15.52 25.82
N LYS A 96 -8.81 -14.59 25.85
CA LYS A 96 -9.95 -14.56 24.92
C LYS A 96 -10.03 -13.20 24.23
N VAL A 97 -10.11 -13.23 22.90
CA VAL A 97 -10.21 -12.03 22.06
C VAL A 97 -11.43 -12.11 21.15
N VAL A 98 -12.19 -11.02 21.07
CA VAL A 98 -13.25 -10.86 20.09
C VAL A 98 -12.68 -10.22 18.82
N VAL A 99 -13.00 -10.79 17.67
CA VAL A 99 -12.71 -10.22 16.35
C VAL A 99 -14.01 -9.77 15.72
N VAL A 100 -14.08 -8.51 15.29
CA VAL A 100 -15.26 -7.95 14.62
C VAL A 100 -15.04 -8.03 13.11
N GLY A 101 -15.90 -8.77 12.42
CA GLY A 101 -15.85 -8.94 10.97
C GLY A 101 -16.44 -7.76 10.20
N SER A 102 -16.35 -7.81 8.87
CA SER A 102 -16.84 -6.75 7.97
C SER A 102 -18.35 -6.76 7.72
N GLY A 103 -19.02 -7.90 7.94
CA GLY A 103 -20.42 -8.08 7.57
C GLY A 103 -20.59 -8.51 6.11
N GLY A 104 -21.75 -8.18 5.54
CA GLY A 104 -22.07 -8.51 4.15
C GLY A 104 -21.12 -7.83 3.17
N LEU A 105 -20.84 -8.50 2.05
CA LEU A 105 -20.00 -7.93 1.00
C LEU A 105 -20.73 -6.77 0.31
N SER A 106 -20.02 -5.68 0.08
CA SER A 106 -20.53 -4.50 -0.62
C SER A 106 -19.41 -3.87 -1.47
N ILE A 107 -19.76 -3.02 -2.43
CA ILE A 107 -18.77 -2.27 -3.21
C ILE A 107 -17.94 -1.41 -2.24
N GLY A 108 -16.61 -1.55 -2.31
CA GLY A 108 -15.66 -0.89 -1.40
C GLY A 108 -15.38 -1.64 -0.09
N GLN A 109 -16.08 -2.75 0.16
CA GLN A 109 -15.82 -3.61 1.32
C GLN A 109 -16.19 -5.06 0.99
N ALA A 110 -15.23 -5.82 0.46
CA ALA A 110 -15.45 -7.14 -0.12
C ALA A 110 -14.66 -8.25 0.61
N GLY A 111 -14.14 -9.22 -0.15
CA GLY A 111 -13.55 -10.46 0.36
C GLY A 111 -12.19 -10.29 1.03
N GLU A 112 -11.53 -9.14 0.87
CA GLU A 112 -10.26 -8.80 1.52
C GLU A 112 -10.35 -8.87 3.06
N PHE A 113 -11.54 -8.62 3.61
CA PHE A 113 -11.81 -8.72 5.05
C PHE A 113 -12.09 -10.15 5.53
N ASP A 114 -12.51 -11.05 4.64
CA ASP A 114 -12.52 -12.48 4.94
C ASP A 114 -11.11 -13.05 5.00
N TYR A 115 -10.27 -12.67 4.04
CA TYR A 115 -8.86 -13.02 4.05
C TYR A 115 -8.15 -12.50 5.30
N SER A 116 -8.24 -11.19 5.58
CA SER A 116 -7.53 -10.57 6.70
C SER A 116 -8.07 -11.03 8.07
N GLY A 117 -9.39 -11.13 8.22
CA GLY A 117 -10.01 -11.73 9.41
C GLY A 117 -9.55 -13.17 9.63
N SER A 118 -9.51 -14.01 8.59
CA SER A 118 -9.01 -15.38 8.68
C SER A 118 -7.54 -15.46 9.10
N GLN A 119 -6.68 -14.57 8.60
CA GLN A 119 -5.27 -14.49 9.02
C GLN A 119 -5.14 -14.06 10.49
N ALA A 120 -5.97 -13.13 10.95
CA ALA A 120 -5.98 -12.73 12.36
C ALA A 120 -6.39 -13.88 13.28
N MET A 121 -7.44 -14.62 12.92
CA MET A 121 -7.89 -15.80 13.66
C MET A 121 -6.82 -16.90 13.71
N LYS A 122 -6.14 -17.14 12.57
CA LYS A 122 -5.01 -18.07 12.52
C LYS A 122 -3.87 -17.63 13.45
N ALA A 123 -3.53 -16.35 13.45
CA ALA A 123 -2.48 -15.81 14.31
C ALA A 123 -2.85 -15.93 15.80
N LEU A 124 -4.08 -15.61 16.19
CA LEU A 124 -4.56 -15.78 17.58
C LEU A 124 -4.41 -17.23 18.04
N ARG A 125 -4.82 -18.18 17.19
CA ARG A 125 -4.71 -19.62 17.47
C ARG A 125 -3.26 -20.09 17.62
N GLU A 126 -2.34 -19.61 16.76
CA GLU A 126 -0.91 -19.91 16.88
C GLU A 126 -0.30 -19.39 18.19
N GLU A 127 -0.83 -18.30 18.74
CA GLU A 127 -0.43 -17.74 20.02
C GLU A 127 -1.21 -18.32 21.22
N GLY A 128 -2.08 -19.31 20.99
CA GLY A 128 -2.88 -19.96 22.02
C GLY A 128 -3.97 -19.08 22.63
N VAL A 129 -4.42 -18.04 21.90
CA VAL A 129 -5.49 -17.13 22.30
C VAL A 129 -6.82 -17.64 21.72
N GLU A 130 -7.82 -17.79 22.58
CA GLU A 130 -9.19 -18.14 22.19
C GLU A 130 -9.81 -16.99 21.40
N ALA A 131 -10.39 -17.30 20.24
CA ALA A 131 -10.86 -16.29 19.32
C ALA A 131 -12.36 -16.45 19.08
N VAL A 132 -13.12 -15.39 19.39
CA VAL A 132 -14.56 -15.30 19.17
C VAL A 132 -14.81 -14.35 18.01
N LEU A 133 -15.49 -14.82 16.96
CA LEU A 133 -15.80 -14.00 15.79
C LEU A 133 -17.25 -13.51 15.85
N ILE A 134 -17.47 -12.23 15.51
CA ILE A 134 -18.80 -11.69 15.20
C ILE A 134 -18.80 -11.32 13.73
N ASN A 135 -19.57 -12.05 12.91
CA ASN A 135 -19.76 -11.75 11.50
C ASN A 135 -21.07 -12.36 10.98
N PRO A 136 -22.04 -11.57 10.49
CA PRO A 136 -23.29 -12.08 9.94
C PRO A 136 -23.13 -12.77 8.58
N ASN A 137 -21.99 -12.60 7.90
CA ASN A 137 -21.76 -13.13 6.57
C ASN A 137 -21.36 -14.62 6.60
N ILE A 138 -22.37 -15.47 6.48
CA ILE A 138 -22.28 -16.95 6.40
C ILE A 138 -21.46 -17.48 5.22
N ALA A 139 -21.15 -16.67 4.21
CA ALA A 139 -20.40 -17.10 3.02
C ALA A 139 -18.87 -16.96 3.17
N THR A 140 -18.38 -16.70 4.38
CA THR A 140 -16.97 -16.36 4.62
C THR A 140 -16.19 -17.51 5.26
N TRP A 141 -14.93 -17.68 4.86
CA TRP A 141 -14.04 -18.67 5.46
C TRP A 141 -13.76 -18.41 6.93
N GLN A 142 -13.68 -17.13 7.36
CA GLN A 142 -13.50 -16.75 8.76
C GLN A 142 -14.62 -17.30 9.68
N THR A 143 -15.83 -17.52 9.17
CA THR A 143 -16.95 -18.10 9.93
C THR A 143 -16.94 -19.64 10.01
N SER A 144 -15.90 -20.28 9.45
CA SER A 144 -15.70 -21.72 9.57
C SER A 144 -15.35 -22.14 10.99
N HIS A 145 -15.96 -23.24 11.46
CA HIS A 145 -15.64 -23.87 12.74
C HIS A 145 -14.19 -24.33 12.87
N GLN A 146 -13.40 -24.31 11.79
CA GLN A 146 -11.97 -24.63 11.85
C GLN A 146 -11.11 -23.48 12.38
N LEU A 147 -11.59 -22.23 12.34
CA LEU A 147 -10.78 -21.05 12.65
C LEU A 147 -11.15 -20.40 13.98
N ALA A 148 -12.43 -20.28 14.29
CA ALA A 148 -12.92 -19.65 15.51
C ALA A 148 -13.31 -20.68 16.56
N SER A 149 -13.12 -20.33 17.83
CA SER A 149 -13.66 -21.09 18.96
C SER A 149 -15.18 -20.97 19.01
N GLU A 150 -15.69 -19.76 18.79
CA GLU A 150 -17.11 -19.44 18.73
C GLU A 150 -17.39 -18.43 17.62
N VAL A 151 -18.54 -18.57 16.95
CA VAL A 151 -18.96 -17.69 15.85
C VAL A 151 -20.36 -17.17 16.12
N TYR A 152 -20.50 -15.84 16.09
CA TYR A 152 -21.75 -15.13 16.24
C TYR A 152 -22.20 -14.56 14.89
N PHE A 153 -23.25 -15.14 14.33
CA PHE A 153 -23.95 -14.62 13.16
C PHE A 153 -24.93 -13.50 13.57
N LEU A 154 -24.38 -12.40 14.07
CA LEU A 154 -25.13 -11.23 14.53
C LEU A 154 -24.79 -9.99 13.68
N PRO A 155 -25.70 -9.01 13.58
CA PRO A 155 -25.39 -7.74 12.92
C PRO A 155 -24.17 -7.05 13.52
N ILE A 156 -23.33 -6.44 12.66
CA ILE A 156 -22.17 -5.64 13.08
C ILE A 156 -22.66 -4.24 13.49
N THR A 157 -23.34 -4.17 14.63
CA THR A 157 -23.75 -2.91 15.27
C THR A 157 -23.27 -2.86 16.71
N ALA A 158 -23.15 -1.65 17.26
CA ALA A 158 -22.62 -1.45 18.60
C ALA A 158 -23.41 -2.22 19.67
N ASP A 159 -24.74 -2.28 19.57
CA ASP A 159 -25.59 -2.97 20.54
C ASP A 159 -25.36 -4.49 20.56
N TYR A 160 -25.32 -5.13 19.39
CA TYR A 160 -25.08 -6.57 19.29
C TYR A 160 -23.65 -6.94 19.68
N VAL A 161 -22.67 -6.12 19.31
CA VAL A 161 -21.28 -6.35 19.71
C VAL A 161 -21.13 -6.15 21.22
N ALA A 162 -21.73 -5.12 21.80
CA ALA A 162 -21.77 -4.92 23.26
C ALA A 162 -22.40 -6.12 23.98
N TYR A 163 -23.51 -6.66 23.47
CA TYR A 163 -24.14 -7.86 24.01
C TYR A 163 -23.18 -9.06 24.01
N VAL A 164 -22.44 -9.30 22.92
CA VAL A 164 -21.44 -10.38 22.86
C VAL A 164 -20.30 -10.12 23.85
N LEU A 165 -19.81 -8.88 23.97
CA LEU A 165 -18.77 -8.53 24.94
C LEU A 165 -19.23 -8.79 26.39
N GLU A 166 -20.49 -8.47 26.71
CA GLU A 166 -21.07 -8.73 28.03
C GLU A 166 -21.23 -10.23 28.33
N LYS A 167 -21.56 -11.03 27.30
CA LYS A 167 -21.73 -12.48 27.41
C LYS A 167 -20.38 -13.20 27.51
N GLU A 168 -19.46 -12.90 26.61
CA GLU A 168 -18.19 -13.63 26.45
C GLU A 168 -17.10 -13.18 27.41
N ARG A 169 -17.20 -11.94 27.93
CA ARG A 169 -16.20 -11.30 28.80
C ARG A 169 -14.77 -11.47 28.28
N PRO A 170 -14.46 -11.05 27.04
CA PRO A 170 -13.12 -11.19 26.47
C PRO A 170 -12.13 -10.23 27.14
N ASP A 171 -10.85 -10.57 27.08
CA ASP A 171 -9.76 -9.70 27.57
C ASP A 171 -9.40 -8.59 26.57
N GLY A 172 -9.74 -8.79 25.30
CA GLY A 172 -9.48 -7.81 24.25
C GLY A 172 -10.34 -7.95 23.00
N ILE A 173 -10.24 -6.94 22.14
CA ILE A 173 -11.00 -6.81 20.89
C ILE A 173 -10.08 -6.37 19.75
N LEU A 174 -10.25 -6.98 18.57
CA LEU A 174 -9.60 -6.57 17.32
C LEU A 174 -10.61 -5.92 16.37
N LEU A 175 -10.32 -4.69 15.97
CA LEU A 175 -11.21 -3.84 15.15
C LEU A 175 -10.65 -3.56 13.75
N THR A 176 -9.34 -3.77 13.53
CA THR A 176 -8.62 -3.37 12.31
C THR A 176 -8.64 -4.41 11.18
N PHE A 177 -9.48 -5.46 11.29
CA PHE A 177 -9.57 -6.57 10.34
C PHE A 177 -10.96 -6.71 9.69
N GLY A 178 -11.93 -5.87 10.07
CA GLY A 178 -13.32 -5.93 9.61
C GLY A 178 -13.76 -4.70 8.82
N GLY A 179 -12.85 -4.04 8.12
CA GLY A 179 -13.16 -2.86 7.30
C GLY A 179 -13.75 -1.71 8.11
N GLN A 180 -14.53 -0.85 7.44
CA GLN A 180 -15.15 0.31 8.09
C GLN A 180 -16.21 -0.11 9.12
N SER A 181 -16.95 -1.19 8.85
CA SER A 181 -17.98 -1.69 9.76
C SER A 181 -17.43 -1.90 11.18
N ALA A 182 -16.29 -2.59 11.29
CA ALA A 182 -15.66 -2.86 12.57
C ALA A 182 -15.10 -1.60 13.25
N LEU A 183 -14.49 -0.69 12.48
CA LEU A 183 -13.98 0.58 13.01
C LEU A 183 -15.11 1.44 13.61
N ASN A 184 -16.22 1.59 12.88
CA ASN A 184 -17.37 2.37 13.33
C ASN A 184 -17.98 1.78 14.61
N VAL A 185 -18.09 0.45 14.69
CA VAL A 185 -18.52 -0.24 15.92
C VAL A 185 -17.56 0.05 17.07
N GLY A 186 -16.24 -0.03 16.84
CA GLY A 186 -15.24 0.29 17.86
C GLY A 186 -15.40 1.68 18.44
N ILE A 187 -15.51 2.69 17.58
CA ILE A 187 -15.71 4.09 17.96
C ILE A 187 -17.03 4.27 18.74
N ALA A 188 -18.10 3.60 18.32
CA ALA A 188 -19.38 3.66 19.02
C ALA A 188 -19.32 3.01 20.41
N LEU A 189 -18.67 1.85 20.55
CA LEU A 189 -18.50 1.15 21.83
C LEU A 189 -17.67 1.96 22.83
N ASP A 190 -16.66 2.67 22.35
CA ASP A 190 -15.84 3.60 23.16
C ASP A 190 -16.68 4.79 23.65
N LYS A 191 -17.45 5.42 22.76
CA LYS A 191 -18.38 6.49 23.12
C LYS A 191 -19.45 6.04 24.12
N MET A 192 -19.89 4.79 24.04
CA MET A 192 -20.82 4.19 25.01
C MET A 192 -20.15 3.84 26.35
N GLY A 193 -18.82 3.90 26.46
CA GLY A 193 -18.06 3.50 27.66
C GLY A 193 -18.10 1.99 27.93
N VAL A 194 -18.50 1.18 26.95
CA VAL A 194 -18.68 -0.28 27.13
C VAL A 194 -17.33 -0.97 27.33
N LEU A 195 -16.31 -0.56 26.57
CA LEU A 195 -14.98 -1.17 26.62
C LEU A 195 -14.35 -1.00 28.00
N ASP A 196 -14.35 0.23 28.54
CA ASP A 196 -13.83 0.55 29.87
C ASP A 196 -14.62 -0.15 30.98
N ARG A 197 -15.96 -0.12 30.91
CA ARG A 197 -16.85 -0.75 31.90
C ARG A 197 -16.63 -2.26 31.98
N LEU A 198 -16.32 -2.91 30.86
CA LEU A 198 -16.09 -4.35 30.79
C LEU A 198 -14.61 -4.73 30.95
N GLY A 199 -13.69 -3.76 30.95
CA GLY A 199 -12.25 -4.00 30.98
C GLY A 199 -11.70 -4.63 29.68
N VAL A 200 -12.38 -4.44 28.56
CA VAL A 200 -12.00 -5.02 27.25
C VAL A 200 -10.96 -4.12 26.59
N ARG A 201 -9.75 -4.64 26.37
CA ARG A 201 -8.66 -3.87 25.75
C ARG A 201 -8.74 -3.90 24.23
N VAL A 202 -8.61 -2.74 23.59
CA VAL A 202 -8.43 -2.66 22.15
C VAL A 202 -7.00 -3.09 21.81
N LEU A 203 -6.86 -4.11 20.97
CA LEU A 203 -5.57 -4.65 20.55
C LEU A 203 -5.17 -4.06 19.19
N GLY A 204 -3.90 -3.68 19.04
CA GLY A 204 -3.38 -3.01 17.85
C GLY A 204 -3.58 -1.49 17.92
N THR A 205 -4.04 -0.89 16.81
CA THR A 205 -4.22 0.55 16.69
C THR A 205 -5.25 1.08 17.70
N PRO A 206 -4.92 2.08 18.54
CA PRO A 206 -5.85 2.65 19.51
C PRO A 206 -7.05 3.35 18.85
N ILE A 207 -8.21 3.35 19.52
CA ILE A 207 -9.43 4.01 19.00
C ILE A 207 -9.22 5.50 18.74
N LYS A 208 -8.44 6.19 19.60
CA LYS A 208 -8.07 7.59 19.36
C LYS A 208 -7.41 7.78 17.98
N THR A 209 -6.49 6.89 17.61
CA THR A 209 -5.82 6.93 16.30
C THR A 209 -6.81 6.69 15.17
N LEU A 210 -7.74 5.73 15.34
CA LEU A 210 -8.81 5.47 14.37
C LEU A 210 -9.71 6.70 14.16
N VAL A 211 -10.10 7.39 15.24
CA VAL A 211 -10.90 8.61 15.15
C VAL A 211 -10.13 9.71 14.41
N ILE A 212 -8.84 9.89 14.71
CA ILE A 212 -8.02 10.92 14.05
C ILE A 212 -7.85 10.62 12.55
N SER A 213 -7.68 9.35 12.15
CA SER A 213 -7.50 9.01 10.74
C SER A 213 -8.79 9.14 9.91
N GLU A 214 -9.94 8.91 10.53
CA GLU A 214 -11.26 8.97 9.88
C GLU A 214 -11.86 10.39 9.85
N ASP A 215 -11.56 11.20 10.86
CA ASP A 215 -11.99 12.60 10.90
C ASP A 215 -11.03 13.50 10.11
N ARG A 216 -11.52 14.09 9.03
CA ARG A 216 -10.71 14.89 8.12
C ARG A 216 -10.05 16.10 8.79
N GLU A 217 -10.75 16.76 9.71
CA GLU A 217 -10.23 17.95 10.37
C GLU A 217 -9.12 17.58 11.35
N LEU A 218 -9.35 16.54 12.16
CA LEU A 218 -8.33 16.01 13.08
C LEU A 218 -7.10 15.49 12.32
N PHE A 219 -7.31 14.82 11.19
CA PHE A 219 -6.23 14.32 10.34
C PHE A 219 -5.37 15.45 9.79
N VAL A 220 -5.99 16.50 9.25
CA VAL A 220 -5.30 17.69 8.75
C VAL A 220 -4.53 18.39 9.86
N GLN A 221 -5.12 18.50 11.05
CA GLN A 221 -4.46 19.11 12.21
C GLN A 221 -3.23 18.28 12.64
N ALA A 222 -3.35 16.96 12.76
CA ALA A 222 -2.24 16.08 13.10
C ALA A 222 -1.09 16.17 12.09
N LEU A 223 -1.39 16.21 10.79
CA LEU A 223 -0.35 16.36 9.75
C LEU A 223 0.33 17.73 9.77
N LYS A 224 -0.40 18.79 10.13
CA LYS A 224 0.18 20.14 10.32
C LYS A 224 1.16 20.18 11.49
N GLU A 225 0.92 19.43 12.57
CA GLU A 225 1.84 19.37 13.72
C GLU A 225 3.23 18.83 13.37
N ILE A 226 3.32 18.05 12.28
CA ILE A 226 4.57 17.44 11.79
C ILE A 226 5.00 17.98 10.43
N ASP A 227 4.48 19.13 9.98
CA ASP A 227 4.84 19.77 8.71
C ASP A 227 4.74 18.82 7.50
N ILE A 228 3.73 17.94 7.46
CA ILE A 228 3.47 17.10 6.29
C ILE A 228 2.40 17.77 5.43
N PRO A 229 2.65 17.96 4.12
CA PRO A 229 1.66 18.54 3.22
C PRO A 229 0.46 17.61 3.11
N VAL A 230 -0.71 18.16 3.41
CA VAL A 230 -2.01 17.49 3.32
C VAL A 230 -2.89 18.28 2.37
N ALA A 231 -3.72 17.59 1.60
CA ALA A 231 -4.70 18.25 0.74
C ALA A 231 -5.61 19.14 1.60
N GLN A 232 -5.51 20.46 1.40
CA GLN A 232 -6.30 21.43 2.15
C GLN A 232 -7.75 21.36 1.70
N SER A 233 -8.63 21.13 2.68
CA SER A 233 -10.06 21.02 2.48
C SER A 233 -10.80 22.05 3.33
N THR A 234 -11.84 22.64 2.75
CA THR A 234 -12.78 23.50 3.48
C THR A 234 -14.09 22.75 3.63
N ALA A 235 -14.45 22.42 4.86
CA ALA A 235 -15.74 21.81 5.18
C ALA A 235 -16.85 22.85 5.12
N VAL A 236 -17.92 22.54 4.37
CA VAL A 236 -19.05 23.44 4.14
C VAL A 236 -20.36 22.64 4.18
N SER A 237 -21.43 23.29 4.61
CA SER A 237 -22.77 22.68 4.75
C SER A 237 -23.83 23.34 3.86
N THR A 238 -23.44 24.33 3.05
CA THR A 238 -24.33 25.05 2.13
C THR A 238 -23.65 25.22 0.77
N VAL A 239 -24.47 25.33 -0.28
CA VAL A 239 -23.98 25.53 -1.65
C VAL A 239 -23.23 26.86 -1.78
N ASP A 240 -23.71 27.92 -1.13
CA ASP A 240 -23.04 29.24 -1.18
C ASP A 240 -21.67 29.20 -0.50
N ALA A 241 -21.56 28.55 0.67
CA ALA A 241 -20.27 28.36 1.32
C ALA A 241 -19.30 27.52 0.47
N ALA A 242 -19.80 26.55 -0.30
CA ALA A 242 -18.99 25.78 -1.24
C ALA A 242 -18.40 26.65 -2.36
N LEU A 243 -19.20 27.57 -2.91
CA LEU A 243 -18.74 28.52 -3.92
C LEU A 243 -17.69 29.49 -3.35
N GLU A 244 -17.92 30.03 -2.14
CA GLU A 244 -16.95 30.90 -1.45
C GLU A 244 -15.64 30.18 -1.10
N ALA A 245 -15.71 28.88 -0.77
CA ALA A 245 -14.52 28.06 -0.55
C ALA A 245 -13.74 27.87 -1.86
N ALA A 246 -14.42 27.54 -2.96
CA ALA A 246 -13.79 27.36 -4.25
C ALA A 246 -13.19 28.64 -4.82
N GLU A 247 -13.78 29.80 -4.55
CA GLU A 247 -13.23 31.10 -4.98
C GLU A 247 -11.90 31.43 -4.28
N ARG A 248 -11.74 31.00 -3.02
CA ARG A 248 -10.49 31.12 -2.26
C ARG A 248 -9.42 30.11 -2.73
N ILE A 249 -9.83 28.91 -3.09
CA ILE A 249 -8.93 27.82 -3.52
C ILE A 249 -8.48 28.00 -4.99
N GLY A 250 -9.39 28.47 -5.84
CA GLY A 250 -9.24 28.51 -7.29
C GLY A 250 -9.69 27.21 -7.97
N TYR A 251 -10.35 27.34 -9.12
CA TYR A 251 -10.77 26.20 -9.94
C TYR A 251 -9.60 25.61 -10.77
N PRO A 252 -9.63 24.31 -11.11
CA PRO A 252 -10.64 23.31 -10.75
C PRO A 252 -10.56 22.85 -9.29
N VAL A 253 -11.71 22.47 -8.72
CA VAL A 253 -11.83 21.92 -7.35
C VAL A 253 -12.43 20.52 -7.36
N ILE A 254 -12.18 19.77 -6.30
CA ILE A 254 -12.89 18.52 -6.00
C ILE A 254 -13.82 18.75 -4.81
N LEU A 255 -15.06 18.29 -4.95
CA LEU A 255 -16.01 18.19 -3.86
C LEU A 255 -16.05 16.75 -3.39
N ARG A 256 -15.92 16.51 -2.08
CA ARG A 256 -16.11 15.20 -1.45
C ARG A 256 -17.22 15.25 -0.42
N SER A 257 -18.15 14.30 -0.44
CA SER A 257 -19.16 14.20 0.63
C SER A 257 -18.49 13.69 1.90
N ALA A 258 -18.79 14.31 3.05
CA ALA A 258 -18.33 13.78 4.33
C ALA A 258 -19.14 12.52 4.72
N PHE A 259 -18.57 11.65 5.54
CA PHE A 259 -19.22 10.45 6.10
C PHE A 259 -19.73 9.41 5.08
N THR A 260 -19.28 9.48 3.83
CA THR A 260 -19.65 8.51 2.79
C THR A 260 -18.46 7.64 2.42
N LEU A 261 -18.69 6.33 2.25
CA LEU A 261 -17.68 5.38 1.79
C LEU A 261 -17.55 5.39 0.27
N GLY A 262 -16.34 5.07 -0.22
CA GLY A 262 -16.07 4.86 -1.63
C GLY A 262 -16.47 6.04 -2.50
N GLY A 263 -16.28 7.28 -2.02
CA GLY A 263 -16.45 8.52 -2.79
C GLY A 263 -17.87 8.91 -3.20
N LEU A 264 -18.92 8.32 -2.61
CA LEU A 264 -20.31 8.62 -2.97
C LEU A 264 -20.64 10.13 -2.88
N GLY A 265 -21.20 10.69 -3.94
CA GLY A 265 -21.50 12.13 -4.03
C GLY A 265 -20.25 13.01 -4.18
N SER A 266 -19.06 12.45 -4.39
CA SER A 266 -17.87 13.22 -4.71
C SER A 266 -17.77 13.48 -6.22
N GLY A 267 -17.11 14.56 -6.62
CA GLY A 267 -16.91 14.90 -8.02
C GLY A 267 -16.01 16.11 -8.23
N PHE A 268 -15.66 16.35 -9.49
CA PHE A 268 -14.85 17.51 -9.89
C PHE A 268 -15.74 18.62 -10.44
N ALA A 269 -15.37 19.86 -10.14
CA ALA A 269 -15.97 21.04 -10.73
C ALA A 269 -14.87 21.95 -11.29
N ASN A 270 -15.00 22.32 -12.56
CA ASN A 270 -14.08 23.21 -13.26
C ASN A 270 -14.54 24.67 -13.21
N ASP A 271 -15.80 24.91 -12.85
CA ASP A 271 -16.39 26.23 -12.76
C ASP A 271 -17.48 26.32 -11.67
N PRO A 272 -17.95 27.54 -11.33
CA PRO A 272 -19.00 27.75 -10.34
C PRO A 272 -20.34 27.09 -10.64
N VAL A 273 -20.68 26.88 -11.92
CA VAL A 273 -21.95 26.27 -12.31
C VAL A 273 -21.90 24.77 -12.02
N GLU A 274 -20.84 24.10 -12.47
CA GLU A 274 -20.60 22.69 -12.15
C GLU A 274 -20.55 22.45 -10.63
N LEU A 275 -19.89 23.33 -9.88
CA LEU A 275 -19.79 23.20 -8.43
C LEU A 275 -21.14 23.36 -7.74
N ARG A 276 -21.98 24.30 -8.19
CA ARG A 276 -23.31 24.52 -7.62
C ARG A 276 -24.19 23.27 -7.76
N ASP A 277 -24.25 22.69 -8.96
CA ASP A 277 -25.05 21.51 -9.25
C ASP A 277 -24.55 20.29 -8.46
N LEU A 278 -23.22 20.11 -8.44
CA LEU A 278 -22.58 19.04 -7.68
C LEU A 278 -22.84 19.20 -6.17
N SER A 279 -22.65 20.40 -5.62
CA SER A 279 -22.86 20.67 -4.19
C SER A 279 -24.31 20.44 -3.77
N ALA A 280 -25.29 20.84 -4.58
CA ALA A 280 -26.70 20.60 -4.30
C ALA A 280 -27.01 19.10 -4.22
N LYS A 281 -26.47 18.32 -5.17
CA LYS A 281 -26.62 16.86 -5.17
C LYS A 281 -25.94 16.24 -3.96
N SER A 282 -24.70 16.61 -3.66
CA SER A 282 -23.91 16.01 -2.58
C SER A 282 -24.44 16.36 -1.19
N LEU A 283 -24.90 17.59 -0.98
CA LEU A 283 -25.51 18.02 0.28
C LEU A 283 -26.89 17.36 0.54
N SER A 284 -27.55 16.85 -0.51
CA SER A 284 -28.75 16.01 -0.34
C SER A 284 -28.41 14.60 0.17
N LEU A 285 -27.17 14.14 -0.04
CA LEU A 285 -26.68 12.83 0.38
C LEU A 285 -25.96 12.89 1.73
N SER A 286 -25.32 14.01 2.06
CA SER A 286 -24.55 14.20 3.29
C SER A 286 -24.73 15.62 3.85
N PRO A 287 -24.84 15.81 5.18
CA PRO A 287 -25.01 17.14 5.78
C PRO A 287 -23.80 18.07 5.60
N GLN A 288 -22.66 17.54 5.13
CA GLN A 288 -21.42 18.29 4.95
C GLN A 288 -20.66 17.80 3.72
N VAL A 289 -20.03 18.72 3.01
CA VAL A 289 -19.12 18.45 1.90
C VAL A 289 -17.78 19.15 2.12
N LEU A 290 -16.73 18.63 1.53
CA LEU A 290 -15.36 19.13 1.59
C LEU A 290 -14.97 19.66 0.21
N ILE A 291 -14.58 20.93 0.13
CA ILE A 291 -14.06 21.55 -1.09
C ILE A 291 -12.53 21.60 -1.01
N GLU A 292 -11.86 21.00 -2.00
CA GLU A 292 -10.41 20.89 -2.04
C GLU A 292 -9.83 21.30 -3.40
N ARG A 293 -8.55 21.70 -3.43
CA ARG A 293 -7.81 21.96 -4.67
C ARG A 293 -7.79 20.68 -5.52
N SER A 294 -8.14 20.79 -6.79
CA SER A 294 -8.02 19.65 -7.70
C SER A 294 -6.54 19.36 -7.98
N MET A 295 -6.14 18.13 -7.67
CA MET A 295 -4.86 17.55 -8.08
C MET A 295 -5.08 16.55 -9.23
N LYS A 296 -6.16 16.72 -10.00
CA LYS A 296 -6.53 15.80 -11.08
C LYS A 296 -5.37 15.66 -12.08
N GLY A 297 -5.03 14.42 -12.41
CA GLY A 297 -3.90 14.13 -13.31
C GLY A 297 -2.55 14.01 -12.62
N TRP A 298 -2.45 14.25 -11.31
CA TRP A 298 -1.25 13.92 -10.55
C TRP A 298 -1.09 12.40 -10.41
N LYS A 299 0.14 11.95 -10.17
CA LYS A 299 0.41 10.55 -9.87
C LYS A 299 -0.24 10.22 -8.53
N GLU A 300 -0.91 9.08 -8.44
CA GLU A 300 -1.45 8.56 -7.19
C GLU A 300 -0.64 7.34 -6.76
N LEU A 301 -0.13 7.38 -5.53
CA LEU A 301 0.80 6.40 -4.98
C LEU A 301 0.27 5.92 -3.63
N GLU A 302 0.48 4.64 -3.33
CA GLU A 302 0.07 4.04 -2.07
C GLU A 302 1.22 3.31 -1.40
N TYR A 303 1.29 3.38 -0.07
CA TYR A 303 2.30 2.67 0.72
C TYR A 303 1.62 1.85 1.81
N GLU A 304 1.94 0.57 1.85
CA GLU A 304 1.57 -0.31 2.97
C GLU A 304 2.64 -0.22 4.04
N VAL A 305 2.27 0.28 5.21
CA VAL A 305 3.17 0.53 6.33
C VAL A 305 2.83 -0.41 7.47
N VAL A 306 3.85 -1.06 8.03
CA VAL A 306 3.70 -1.87 9.25
C VAL A 306 4.55 -1.26 10.35
N ARG A 307 3.95 -1.05 11.52
CA ARG A 307 4.60 -0.51 12.71
C ARG A 307 4.31 -1.38 13.93
N ASP A 308 5.35 -1.79 14.64
CA ASP A 308 5.21 -2.50 15.91
C ASP A 308 5.24 -1.55 17.14
N GLY A 309 4.96 -2.11 18.32
CA GLY A 309 4.98 -1.36 19.57
C GLY A 309 6.38 -0.90 20.03
N ALA A 310 7.45 -1.35 19.37
CA ALA A 310 8.83 -0.97 19.64
C ALA A 310 9.32 0.12 18.68
N ASP A 311 8.40 0.71 17.89
CA ASP A 311 8.65 1.75 16.90
C ASP A 311 9.47 1.30 15.68
N ASN A 312 9.61 -0.02 15.46
CA ASN A 312 10.08 -0.52 14.18
C ASN A 312 8.99 -0.27 13.14
N THR A 313 9.31 0.48 12.10
CA THR A 313 8.37 0.86 11.04
C THR A 313 8.99 0.55 9.68
N ILE A 314 8.27 -0.20 8.86
CA ILE A 314 8.72 -0.67 7.53
C ILE A 314 7.66 -0.39 6.48
N ILE A 315 8.10 -0.18 5.24
CA ILE A 315 7.24 -0.21 4.06
C ILE A 315 7.19 -1.63 3.53
N CYS A 316 6.02 -2.26 3.58
CA CYS A 316 5.82 -3.63 3.12
C CYS A 316 5.60 -3.71 1.61
N CYS A 317 4.91 -2.73 1.05
CA CYS A 317 4.63 -2.64 -0.37
C CYS A 317 4.47 -1.16 -0.74
N ASN A 318 4.87 -0.79 -1.94
CA ASN A 318 4.54 0.50 -2.50
C ASN A 318 3.92 0.29 -3.89
N MET A 319 2.89 1.04 -4.17
CA MET A 319 2.03 0.88 -5.34
C MET A 319 1.94 2.18 -6.10
N GLU A 320 1.85 2.07 -7.42
CA GLU A 320 1.65 3.20 -8.32
C GLU A 320 0.40 2.96 -9.16
N ASN A 321 -0.50 3.94 -9.16
CA ASN A 321 -1.70 3.87 -9.96
C ASN A 321 -1.37 4.17 -11.43
N PHE A 322 -1.82 3.30 -12.31
CA PHE A 322 -1.78 3.53 -13.74
C PHE A 322 -2.74 4.66 -14.13
N ASP A 323 -3.95 4.65 -13.57
CA ASP A 323 -4.88 5.76 -13.68
C ASP A 323 -4.45 6.89 -12.73
N PRO A 324 -4.32 8.14 -13.21
CA PRO A 324 -3.90 9.25 -12.36
C PRO A 324 -5.04 9.69 -11.43
N LEU A 325 -4.70 10.53 -10.45
CA LEU A 325 -5.62 10.99 -9.43
C LEU A 325 -6.92 11.55 -10.04
N GLY A 326 -8.03 11.04 -9.52
CA GLY A 326 -9.39 11.34 -9.93
C GLY A 326 -10.20 10.11 -10.31
N THR A 327 -9.53 8.98 -10.50
CA THR A 327 -10.11 7.64 -10.39
C THR A 327 -9.79 7.08 -9.01
N HIS A 328 -10.75 6.51 -8.30
CA HIS A 328 -10.52 5.89 -7.00
C HIS A 328 -9.50 4.74 -7.13
N THR A 329 -8.61 4.56 -6.15
CA THR A 329 -7.61 3.46 -6.13
C THR A 329 -8.22 2.09 -6.40
N GLY A 330 -9.33 1.80 -5.72
CA GLY A 330 -10.15 0.59 -5.93
C GLY A 330 -10.67 0.40 -7.37
N ASP A 331 -10.93 1.48 -8.11
CA ASP A 331 -11.35 1.47 -9.52
C ASP A 331 -10.20 1.74 -10.51
N SER A 332 -8.97 1.88 -10.01
CA SER A 332 -7.78 2.11 -10.83
C SER A 332 -7.05 0.81 -11.13
N ILE A 333 -6.39 0.75 -12.28
CA ILE A 333 -5.31 -0.22 -12.50
C ILE A 333 -4.14 0.20 -11.62
N VAL A 334 -3.55 -0.76 -10.89
CA VAL A 334 -2.47 -0.48 -9.92
C VAL A 334 -1.32 -1.44 -10.16
N VAL A 335 -0.08 -0.94 -10.06
CA VAL A 335 1.13 -1.76 -10.19
C VAL A 335 1.97 -1.75 -8.91
N ALA A 336 2.61 -2.88 -8.62
CA ALA A 336 3.60 -3.00 -7.55
C ALA A 336 4.89 -3.67 -8.09
N PRO A 337 6.09 -3.14 -7.77
CA PRO A 337 6.34 -1.87 -7.06
C PRO A 337 6.05 -0.65 -7.96
N SER A 338 6.20 0.58 -7.44
CA SER A 338 6.22 1.80 -8.29
C SER A 338 7.29 1.72 -9.38
N GLN A 339 6.99 2.26 -10.55
CA GLN A 339 7.82 2.18 -11.75
C GLN A 339 8.45 3.51 -12.15
N THR A 340 7.79 4.64 -11.85
CA THR A 340 8.17 5.95 -12.40
C THR A 340 8.71 6.94 -11.37
N LEU A 341 8.84 6.52 -10.12
CA LEU A 341 9.50 7.28 -9.07
C LEU A 341 11.02 7.17 -9.20
N ASN A 342 11.73 8.30 -9.10
CA ASN A 342 13.16 8.25 -8.83
C ASN A 342 13.43 7.93 -7.35
N ASP A 343 14.68 7.59 -7.02
CA ASP A 343 15.08 7.19 -5.67
C ASP A 343 14.82 8.30 -4.63
N ASP A 344 15.04 9.56 -5.01
CA ASP A 344 14.80 10.73 -4.16
C ASP A 344 13.31 10.91 -3.84
N GLU A 345 12.42 10.76 -4.83
CA GLU A 345 10.97 10.79 -4.67
C GLU A 345 10.48 9.63 -3.81
N TYR A 346 10.95 8.43 -4.09
CA TYR A 346 10.62 7.23 -3.32
C TYR A 346 11.00 7.41 -1.83
N HIS A 347 12.22 7.86 -1.56
CA HIS A 347 12.68 8.07 -0.18
C HIS A 347 12.01 9.26 0.51
N MET A 348 11.61 10.29 -0.24
CA MET A 348 10.79 11.40 0.26
C MET A 348 9.43 10.89 0.76
N LEU A 349 8.69 10.15 -0.09
CA LEU A 349 7.38 9.61 0.25
C LEU A 349 7.47 8.54 1.36
N ARG A 350 8.48 7.65 1.29
CA ARG A 350 8.75 6.66 2.35
C ARG A 350 9.02 7.32 3.71
N SER A 351 9.82 8.39 3.74
CA SER A 351 10.13 9.11 4.98
C SER A 351 8.90 9.83 5.52
N ALA A 352 8.09 10.42 4.64
CA ALA A 352 6.79 10.99 5.01
C ALA A 352 5.87 9.93 5.62
N ALA A 353 5.74 8.75 5.00
CA ALA A 353 4.94 7.64 5.48
C ALA A 353 5.30 7.27 6.92
N ILE A 354 6.58 7.00 7.16
CA ILE A 354 7.09 6.61 8.48
C ILE A 354 6.82 7.72 9.51
N LYS A 355 7.02 9.00 9.14
CA LYS A 355 6.76 10.14 10.03
C LYS A 355 5.28 10.24 10.41
N VAL A 356 4.38 10.11 9.44
CA VAL A 356 2.92 10.19 9.64
C VAL A 356 2.44 9.04 10.52
N ILE A 357 2.79 7.79 10.19
CA ILE A 357 2.31 6.61 10.90
C ILE A 357 2.81 6.58 12.35
N ARG A 358 4.04 7.03 12.60
CA ARG A 358 4.57 7.22 13.96
C ARG A 358 3.80 8.27 14.75
N HIS A 359 3.54 9.42 14.14
CA HIS A 359 2.85 10.53 14.79
C HIS A 359 1.39 10.18 15.13
N LEU A 360 0.69 9.50 14.22
CA LEU A 360 -0.68 9.03 14.46
C LEU A 360 -0.75 7.93 15.54
N GLY A 361 0.35 7.22 15.79
CA GLY A 361 0.42 6.19 16.82
C GLY A 361 -0.17 4.84 16.38
N VAL A 362 -0.13 4.54 15.08
CA VAL A 362 -0.58 3.25 14.54
C VAL A 362 0.28 2.11 15.09
N VAL A 363 -0.37 1.00 15.46
CA VAL A 363 0.30 -0.24 15.89
C VAL A 363 -0.37 -1.40 15.17
N GLY A 364 0.33 -1.97 14.19
CA GLY A 364 -0.22 -2.91 13.24
C GLY A 364 0.11 -2.49 11.81
N GLU A 365 -0.88 -2.54 10.94
CA GLU A 365 -0.77 -2.25 9.51
C GLU A 365 -1.70 -1.09 9.15
N CYS A 366 -1.27 -0.26 8.20
CA CYS A 366 -2.08 0.78 7.60
C CYS A 366 -1.63 1.08 6.16
N ASN A 367 -2.56 1.59 5.37
CA ASN A 367 -2.32 2.13 4.05
C ASN A 367 -2.23 3.67 4.14
N ILE A 368 -1.29 4.28 3.41
CA ILE A 368 -1.20 5.74 3.23
C ILE A 368 -1.16 6.07 1.74
N GLN A 369 -1.94 7.07 1.33
CA GLN A 369 -2.08 7.49 -0.07
C GLN A 369 -1.50 8.88 -0.31
N TYR A 370 -0.88 9.07 -1.46
CA TYR A 370 -0.24 10.30 -1.90
C TYR A 370 -0.73 10.74 -3.27
N ALA A 371 -0.82 12.06 -3.46
CA ALA A 371 -0.79 12.69 -4.76
C ALA A 371 0.61 13.29 -4.97
N LEU A 372 1.31 12.91 -6.05
CA LEU A 372 2.61 13.47 -6.43
C LEU A 372 2.49 14.20 -7.78
N ASN A 373 2.95 15.44 -7.81
CA ASN A 373 2.98 16.25 -9.03
C ASN A 373 3.97 15.61 -10.03
N PRO A 374 3.57 15.33 -11.28
CA PRO A 374 4.47 14.71 -12.26
C PRO A 374 5.64 15.60 -12.70
N ASP A 375 5.52 16.92 -12.52
CA ASP A 375 6.49 17.91 -13.01
C ASP A 375 7.33 18.53 -11.87
N SER A 376 7.08 18.16 -10.62
CA SER A 376 7.80 18.71 -9.46
C SER A 376 7.82 17.77 -8.26
N ARG A 377 8.53 18.15 -7.19
CA ARG A 377 8.57 17.40 -5.92
C ARG A 377 7.37 17.70 -4.99
N GLU A 378 6.40 18.48 -5.46
CA GLU A 378 5.19 18.80 -4.69
C GLU A 378 4.37 17.51 -4.52
N TYR A 379 4.11 17.14 -3.26
CA TYR A 379 3.24 16.01 -2.93
C TYR A 379 2.26 16.40 -1.83
N CYS A 380 1.14 15.69 -1.76
CA CYS A 380 0.15 15.82 -0.70
C CYS A 380 -0.23 14.44 -0.19
N VAL A 381 -0.34 14.29 1.13
CA VAL A 381 -1.02 13.14 1.73
C VAL A 381 -2.51 13.28 1.49
N ILE A 382 -3.12 12.25 0.91
CA ILE A 382 -4.55 12.19 0.64
C ILE A 382 -5.27 11.67 1.87
N GLU A 383 -4.93 10.48 2.34
CA GLU A 383 -5.57 9.83 3.49
C GLU A 383 -4.65 8.74 4.10
N VAL A 384 -4.98 8.31 5.31
CA VAL A 384 -4.39 7.14 5.96
C VAL A 384 -5.53 6.24 6.42
N ASN A 385 -5.53 5.01 5.93
CA ASN A 385 -6.44 3.96 6.38
C ASN A 385 -5.73 3.17 7.49
N ALA A 386 -6.02 3.48 8.76
CA ALA A 386 -5.37 2.88 9.94
C ALA A 386 -5.85 1.44 10.25
N ARG A 387 -6.13 0.66 9.20
CA ARG A 387 -6.60 -0.71 9.21
C ARG A 387 -5.98 -1.49 8.07
N ARG A 388 -6.06 -2.82 8.15
CA ARG A 388 -5.68 -3.69 7.04
C ARG A 388 -6.65 -3.48 5.87
N GLN A 389 -6.11 -3.28 4.67
CA GLN A 389 -6.88 -3.10 3.45
C GLN A 389 -6.38 -4.02 2.33
N ASP A 390 -5.07 -4.27 2.29
CA ASP A 390 -4.44 -4.99 1.19
C ASP A 390 -4.22 -6.49 1.49
N THR A 391 -4.34 -7.30 0.44
CA THR A 391 -4.05 -8.73 0.43
C THR A 391 -2.68 -9.05 -0.18
N LEU A 392 -2.04 -8.08 -0.86
CA LEU A 392 -0.75 -8.23 -1.54
C LEU A 392 0.40 -8.55 -0.57
N SER A 393 0.33 -8.07 0.68
CA SER A 393 1.40 -8.27 1.66
C SER A 393 1.00 -9.26 2.78
N PRO A 394 1.78 -10.35 2.98
CA PRO A 394 1.62 -11.21 4.14
C PRO A 394 2.19 -10.51 5.40
N THR A 395 1.39 -9.66 6.03
CA THR A 395 1.77 -8.95 7.26
C THR A 395 1.39 -9.75 8.53
N PRO A 396 2.23 -9.72 9.59
CA PRO A 396 1.92 -10.34 10.87
C PRO A 396 1.13 -9.40 11.82
N ALA A 397 0.27 -8.53 11.28
CA ALA A 397 -0.40 -7.45 12.00
C ALA A 397 -1.13 -7.91 13.28
N ALA A 398 -1.77 -9.09 13.27
CA ALA A 398 -2.45 -9.63 14.44
C ALA A 398 -1.48 -10.03 15.56
N LYS A 399 -0.28 -10.52 15.24
CA LYS A 399 0.75 -10.81 16.25
C LYS A 399 1.34 -9.52 16.81
N ILE A 400 1.49 -8.49 15.98
CA ILE A 400 1.88 -7.15 16.44
C ILE A 400 0.84 -6.58 17.42
N ALA A 401 -0.45 -6.76 17.16
CA ALA A 401 -1.52 -6.37 18.08
C ALA A 401 -1.47 -7.10 19.44
N LEU A 402 -0.84 -8.28 19.49
CA LEU A 402 -0.54 -9.05 20.70
C LEU A 402 0.82 -8.68 21.34
N GLY A 403 1.47 -7.62 20.90
CA GLY A 403 2.71 -7.11 21.46
C GLY A 403 3.99 -7.78 20.96
N HIS A 404 3.93 -8.57 19.88
CA HIS A 404 5.14 -9.05 19.21
C HIS A 404 5.82 -7.93 18.42
N THR A 405 7.15 -7.97 18.36
CA THR A 405 7.95 -7.05 17.54
C THR A 405 8.31 -7.68 16.19
N LEU A 406 8.49 -6.86 15.16
CA LEU A 406 8.88 -7.32 13.82
C LEU A 406 10.15 -8.17 13.82
N PRO A 407 11.21 -7.86 14.61
CA PRO A 407 12.41 -8.68 14.65
C PRO A 407 12.23 -10.04 15.35
N GLU A 408 11.22 -10.20 16.22
CA GLU A 408 10.89 -11.49 16.87
C GLU A 408 10.19 -12.44 15.90
N LEU A 409 9.42 -11.88 14.98
CA LEU A 409 8.54 -12.63 14.09
C LEU A 409 9.34 -13.22 12.92
N PRO A 410 9.29 -14.54 12.67
CA PRO A 410 9.95 -15.13 11.52
C PRO A 410 9.19 -14.80 10.22
N ASN A 411 9.93 -14.60 9.13
CA ASN A 411 9.33 -14.52 7.80
C ASN A 411 8.84 -15.92 7.38
N ALA A 412 7.54 -16.06 7.16
CA ALA A 412 6.90 -17.34 6.84
C ALA A 412 7.35 -17.93 5.48
N VAL A 413 7.78 -17.09 4.54
CA VAL A 413 8.21 -17.51 3.19
C VAL A 413 9.65 -17.97 3.20
N THR A 414 10.57 -17.11 3.62
CA THR A 414 12.02 -17.41 3.58
C THR A 414 12.48 -18.30 4.73
N LYS A 415 11.73 -18.33 5.85
CA LYS A 415 11.96 -19.11 7.08
C LYS A 415 13.31 -18.88 7.78
N THR A 416 14.19 -18.10 7.18
CA THR A 416 15.57 -17.83 7.61
C THR A 416 15.77 -16.38 8.03
N THR A 417 14.86 -15.49 7.65
CA THR A 417 14.85 -14.06 8.03
C THR A 417 13.69 -13.74 8.96
N THR A 418 13.62 -12.50 9.45
CA THR A 418 12.53 -12.00 10.30
C THR A 418 11.52 -11.22 9.46
N ALA A 419 10.40 -10.81 10.05
CA ALA A 419 9.42 -9.92 9.42
C ALA A 419 9.90 -8.46 9.38
N CYS A 420 11.03 -8.11 10.02
CA CYS A 420 11.58 -6.76 10.06
C CYS A 420 12.46 -6.44 8.84
N PHE A 421 11.85 -6.40 7.65
CA PHE A 421 12.52 -6.01 6.41
C PHE A 421 11.50 -5.45 5.42
N GLU A 422 11.98 -4.66 4.46
CA GLU A 422 11.17 -4.21 3.32
C GLU A 422 11.34 -5.21 2.18
N PRO A 423 10.26 -5.84 1.68
CA PRO A 423 10.35 -6.76 0.56
C PRO A 423 10.88 -6.09 -0.71
N SER A 424 11.72 -6.82 -1.45
CA SER A 424 12.16 -6.44 -2.79
C SER A 424 11.57 -7.43 -3.79
N LEU A 425 10.85 -6.93 -4.80
CA LEU A 425 10.21 -7.74 -5.82
C LEU A 425 11.09 -7.77 -7.08
N ASP A 426 11.31 -8.96 -7.62
CA ASP A 426 12.02 -9.19 -8.90
C ASP A 426 11.04 -9.45 -10.07
N TYR A 427 9.79 -9.03 -9.88
CA TYR A 427 8.67 -9.11 -10.80
C TYR A 427 7.75 -7.89 -10.60
N ILE A 428 6.83 -7.70 -11.55
CA ILE A 428 5.79 -6.67 -11.54
C ILE A 428 4.44 -7.33 -11.31
N VAL A 429 3.71 -6.82 -10.33
CA VAL A 429 2.32 -7.19 -10.06
C VAL A 429 1.41 -6.14 -10.68
N THR A 430 0.37 -6.56 -11.39
CA THR A 430 -0.66 -5.67 -11.95
C THR A 430 -2.02 -6.11 -11.40
N LYS A 431 -2.71 -5.17 -10.76
CA LYS A 431 -4.11 -5.31 -10.34
C LYS A 431 -5.00 -4.60 -11.35
N ILE A 432 -6.05 -5.28 -11.82
CA ILE A 432 -7.09 -4.69 -12.66
C ILE A 432 -8.44 -4.88 -11.96
N PRO A 433 -9.18 -3.80 -11.68
CA PRO A 433 -10.54 -3.87 -11.15
C PRO A 433 -11.50 -4.54 -12.15
N LYS A 434 -12.55 -5.15 -11.61
CA LYS A 434 -13.62 -5.79 -12.37
C LYS A 434 -14.93 -5.07 -12.11
N TRP A 435 -15.60 -4.71 -13.20
CA TRP A 435 -16.88 -4.04 -13.19
C TRP A 435 -17.95 -4.95 -13.77
N ASP A 436 -19.19 -4.76 -13.32
CA ASP A 436 -20.36 -5.46 -13.82
C ASP A 436 -21.47 -4.45 -14.16
N LEU A 437 -21.06 -3.32 -14.74
CA LEU A 437 -21.92 -2.16 -15.03
C LEU A 437 -22.94 -2.45 -16.14
N ALA A 438 -22.69 -3.49 -16.95
CA ALA A 438 -23.63 -3.94 -17.98
C ALA A 438 -25.00 -4.34 -17.39
N LYS A 439 -25.02 -4.89 -16.17
CA LYS A 439 -26.25 -5.25 -15.45
C LYS A 439 -27.13 -4.05 -15.09
N PHE A 440 -26.58 -2.84 -15.10
CA PHE A 440 -27.24 -1.61 -14.66
C PHE A 440 -27.30 -0.55 -15.78
N SER A 441 -27.30 -1.00 -17.03
CA SER A 441 -27.09 -0.18 -18.24
C SER A 441 -27.98 1.05 -18.39
N ASN A 442 -29.18 1.06 -17.81
CA ASN A 442 -30.12 2.20 -17.88
C ASN A 442 -30.15 3.08 -16.62
N GLU A 443 -29.55 2.62 -15.52
CA GLU A 443 -29.72 3.23 -14.18
C GLU A 443 -28.40 3.78 -13.62
N VAL A 444 -27.26 3.28 -14.11
CA VAL A 444 -25.93 3.60 -13.56
C VAL A 444 -25.00 4.12 -14.67
N ASN A 445 -24.41 5.29 -14.44
CA ASN A 445 -23.40 5.86 -15.31
C ASN A 445 -22.13 4.98 -15.29
N ARG A 446 -21.58 4.65 -16.48
CA ARG A 446 -20.38 3.83 -16.66
C ARG A 446 -19.06 4.56 -16.42
N GLU A 447 -19.08 5.88 -16.28
CA GLU A 447 -17.89 6.66 -15.96
C GLU A 447 -17.36 6.27 -14.58
N ILE A 448 -16.08 5.95 -14.51
CA ILE A 448 -15.37 5.73 -13.24
C ILE A 448 -14.76 7.06 -12.78
N GLY A 449 -14.60 7.21 -11.48
CA GLY A 449 -14.10 8.45 -10.89
C GLY A 449 -13.72 8.21 -9.44
N SER A 450 -13.83 9.24 -8.60
CA SER A 450 -13.51 9.13 -7.17
C SER A 450 -14.44 8.19 -6.41
N ALA A 451 -15.59 7.81 -6.99
CA ALA A 451 -16.51 6.87 -6.38
C ALA A 451 -16.34 5.46 -6.92
N MET A 452 -16.06 4.49 -6.05
CA MET A 452 -15.77 3.11 -6.44
C MET A 452 -17.03 2.43 -6.99
N LYS A 453 -16.91 1.72 -8.11
CA LYS A 453 -18.00 0.96 -8.77
C LYS A 453 -17.60 -0.47 -9.11
N SER A 454 -16.33 -0.81 -9.00
CA SER A 454 -15.84 -2.18 -9.20
C SER A 454 -16.43 -3.12 -8.15
N VAL A 455 -16.75 -4.34 -8.58
CA VAL A 455 -17.35 -5.41 -7.76
C VAL A 455 -16.30 -6.45 -7.33
N GLY A 456 -15.07 -6.31 -7.79
CA GLY A 456 -13.95 -7.17 -7.50
C GLY A 456 -12.72 -6.75 -8.29
N GLU A 457 -11.70 -7.59 -8.28
CA GLU A 457 -10.41 -7.31 -8.90
C GLU A 457 -9.71 -8.61 -9.29
N VAL A 458 -8.75 -8.48 -10.21
CA VAL A 458 -7.83 -9.56 -10.57
C VAL A 458 -6.41 -9.07 -10.40
N MET A 459 -5.51 -9.99 -10.06
CA MET A 459 -4.09 -9.71 -9.89
C MET A 459 -3.28 -10.68 -10.73
N ALA A 460 -2.28 -10.15 -11.44
CA ALA A 460 -1.33 -10.96 -12.20
C ALA A 460 0.11 -10.57 -11.88
N ILE A 461 1.01 -11.54 -12.03
CA ILE A 461 2.45 -11.38 -11.82
C ILE A 461 3.17 -11.67 -13.13
N GLY A 462 4.09 -10.80 -13.54
CA GLY A 462 4.96 -10.98 -14.70
C GLY A 462 6.35 -10.41 -14.45
N ARG A 463 7.36 -10.86 -15.19
CA ARG A 463 8.72 -10.31 -15.11
C ARG A 463 8.87 -8.99 -15.87
N THR A 464 7.90 -8.67 -16.72
CA THR A 464 7.75 -7.37 -17.37
C THR A 464 6.33 -6.84 -17.14
N PHE A 465 6.16 -5.53 -17.31
CA PHE A 465 4.83 -4.91 -17.20
C PHE A 465 3.90 -5.43 -18.30
N GLU A 466 4.41 -5.58 -19.53
CA GLU A 466 3.63 -6.10 -20.65
C GLU A 466 3.12 -7.53 -20.41
N GLU A 467 3.92 -8.38 -19.77
CA GLU A 467 3.52 -9.73 -19.37
C GLU A 467 2.47 -9.69 -18.25
N SER A 468 2.72 -8.90 -17.21
CA SER A 468 1.85 -8.78 -16.04
C SER A 468 0.47 -8.25 -16.42
N LEU A 469 0.43 -7.16 -17.21
CA LEU A 469 -0.79 -6.52 -17.70
C LEU A 469 -1.64 -7.48 -18.54
N GLN A 470 -1.06 -8.10 -19.58
CA GLN A 470 -1.83 -9.00 -20.46
C GLN A 470 -2.36 -10.24 -19.74
N LYS A 471 -1.68 -10.71 -18.68
CA LYS A 471 -2.19 -11.81 -17.84
C LYS A 471 -3.39 -11.41 -16.98
N ALA A 472 -3.47 -10.14 -16.56
CA ALA A 472 -4.62 -9.62 -15.81
C ALA A 472 -5.84 -9.35 -16.73
N ASP A 473 -5.62 -9.19 -18.03
CA ASP A 473 -6.56 -8.63 -19.00
C ASP A 473 -7.47 -9.64 -19.75
N ALA A 474 -7.80 -10.79 -19.17
CA ALA A 474 -8.50 -11.87 -19.90
C ALA A 474 -10.00 -11.61 -20.23
N ALA A 475 -10.42 -10.46 -20.79
CA ALA A 475 -11.81 -10.20 -21.25
C ALA A 475 -11.98 -9.12 -22.36
N GLU A 476 -13.09 -9.21 -23.12
CA GLU A 476 -13.43 -8.55 -24.41
C GLU A 476 -13.83 -7.05 -24.39
N LEU A 477 -13.75 -6.41 -25.57
CA LEU A 477 -13.52 -4.96 -25.82
C LEU A 477 -14.74 -4.14 -26.30
N GLU A 478 -14.95 -2.90 -25.79
CA GLU A 478 -15.53 -1.76 -26.54
C GLU A 478 -15.38 -0.37 -25.83
N ARG A 479 -14.73 0.59 -26.52
CA ARG A 479 -14.56 2.08 -26.36
C ARG A 479 -14.63 2.82 -25.00
N ALA A 480 -13.58 3.61 -24.69
CA ALA A 480 -13.54 4.78 -23.76
C ALA A 480 -12.19 5.56 -23.71
N LEU A 481 -12.04 6.77 -24.27
CA LEU A 481 -10.75 7.53 -24.25
C LEU A 481 -10.74 8.80 -23.39
N ASN A 482 -11.78 9.64 -23.49
CA ASN A 482 -11.78 10.98 -22.88
C ASN A 482 -12.41 11.02 -21.46
N ARG A 483 -13.22 10.03 -21.13
CA ARG A 483 -13.76 9.82 -19.79
C ARG A 483 -13.34 8.42 -19.36
N PRO A 484 -12.65 8.26 -18.23
CA PRO A 484 -12.27 6.93 -17.79
C PRO A 484 -13.56 6.14 -17.57
N THR A 485 -13.64 4.96 -18.19
CA THR A 485 -14.66 3.95 -17.92
C THR A 485 -13.96 2.62 -17.67
N ASP A 486 -14.74 1.60 -17.37
CA ASP A 486 -14.35 0.18 -17.35
C ASP A 486 -13.57 -0.30 -18.61
N MET A 487 -13.60 0.45 -19.72
CA MET A 487 -12.99 0.09 -21.01
C MET A 487 -11.81 0.99 -21.41
N ARG A 488 -11.27 1.79 -20.49
CA ARG A 488 -10.25 2.81 -20.80
C ARG A 488 -8.96 2.23 -21.39
N LEU A 489 -8.41 1.20 -20.76
CA LEU A 489 -7.18 0.53 -21.20
C LEU A 489 -7.27 0.10 -22.67
N PHE A 490 -8.41 -0.48 -23.03
CA PHE A 490 -8.70 -0.98 -24.35
C PHE A 490 -8.86 0.11 -25.40
N ALA A 491 -9.48 1.21 -25.02
CA ALA A 491 -9.61 2.33 -25.92
C ALA A 491 -8.25 2.96 -26.22
N ILE A 492 -7.35 3.03 -25.23
CA ILE A 492 -5.96 3.44 -25.43
C ILE A 492 -5.29 2.54 -26.46
N ALA A 493 -5.37 1.21 -26.27
CA ALA A 493 -4.81 0.25 -27.22
C ALA A 493 -5.44 0.39 -28.62
N TYR A 494 -6.75 0.59 -28.71
CA TYR A 494 -7.47 0.82 -29.98
C TYR A 494 -6.99 2.11 -30.67
N ALA A 495 -6.89 3.22 -29.93
CA ALA A 495 -6.44 4.51 -30.46
C ALA A 495 -5.02 4.43 -31.01
N MET A 496 -4.11 3.77 -30.28
CA MET A 496 -2.76 3.51 -30.76
C MET A 496 -2.77 2.62 -32.00
N TYR A 497 -3.54 1.52 -31.98
CA TYR A 497 -3.51 0.50 -33.04
C TYR A 497 -4.17 0.97 -34.35
N ASN A 498 -5.40 1.47 -34.28
CA ASN A 498 -6.24 1.85 -35.43
C ASN A 498 -6.07 3.31 -35.81
N ASP A 499 -6.24 4.22 -34.84
CA ASP A 499 -6.29 5.67 -35.09
C ASP A 499 -4.90 6.32 -35.12
N LYS A 500 -3.84 5.54 -34.84
CA LYS A 500 -2.43 5.94 -34.88
C LYS A 500 -2.07 7.07 -33.91
N TYR A 501 -2.81 7.19 -32.81
CA TYR A 501 -2.46 8.12 -31.74
C TYR A 501 -1.08 7.76 -31.18
N ASN A 502 -0.25 8.77 -30.96
CA ASN A 502 1.05 8.61 -30.32
C ASN A 502 0.93 8.73 -28.78
N VAL A 503 2.01 8.36 -28.09
CA VAL A 503 2.08 8.39 -26.62
C VAL A 503 1.80 9.79 -26.04
N GLN A 504 2.26 10.85 -26.68
CA GLN A 504 2.06 12.22 -26.20
C GLN A 504 0.58 12.62 -26.28
N GLU A 505 -0.09 12.35 -27.39
CA GLU A 505 -1.52 12.65 -27.57
C GLU A 505 -2.38 11.93 -26.53
N ILE A 506 -2.09 10.66 -26.26
CA ILE A 506 -2.80 9.88 -25.25
C ILE A 506 -2.50 10.39 -23.85
N HIS A 507 -1.25 10.72 -23.55
CA HIS A 507 -0.87 11.31 -22.27
C HIS A 507 -1.62 12.62 -22.03
N ASP A 508 -1.74 13.49 -23.03
CA ASP A 508 -2.40 14.79 -22.87
C ASP A 508 -3.89 14.66 -22.54
N LEU A 509 -4.55 13.63 -23.09
CA LEU A 509 -5.95 13.30 -22.83
C LEU A 509 -6.15 12.59 -21.48
N THR A 510 -5.26 11.66 -21.14
CA THR A 510 -5.49 10.71 -20.03
C THR A 510 -4.77 11.06 -18.75
N LYS A 511 -3.67 11.81 -18.86
CA LYS A 511 -2.64 12.06 -17.84
C LYS A 511 -1.96 10.80 -17.30
N ILE A 512 -2.15 9.64 -17.92
CA ILE A 512 -1.43 8.41 -17.60
C ILE A 512 0.06 8.62 -17.91
N ASP A 513 0.95 8.19 -17.01
CA ASP A 513 2.39 8.37 -17.20
C ASP A 513 2.86 7.73 -18.52
N LYS A 514 3.71 8.45 -19.26
CA LYS A 514 4.19 8.04 -20.57
C LYS A 514 4.93 6.71 -20.52
N TRP A 515 5.56 6.36 -19.41
CA TRP A 515 6.20 5.07 -19.23
C TRP A 515 5.23 3.92 -19.50
N PHE A 516 4.04 3.94 -18.90
CA PHE A 516 3.03 2.90 -19.11
C PHE A 516 2.53 2.90 -20.56
N LEU A 517 2.32 4.08 -21.13
CA LEU A 517 1.86 4.23 -22.51
C LEU A 517 2.88 3.68 -23.52
N TYR A 518 4.17 3.91 -23.32
CA TYR A 518 5.22 3.29 -24.15
C TYR A 518 5.19 1.75 -24.06
N LYS A 519 4.85 1.19 -22.89
CA LYS A 519 4.69 -0.27 -22.75
C LYS A 519 3.47 -0.80 -23.51
N ILE A 520 2.36 -0.07 -23.51
CA ILE A 520 1.19 -0.41 -24.33
C ILE A 520 1.54 -0.29 -25.82
N GLU A 521 2.29 0.75 -26.21
CA GLU A 521 2.77 0.93 -27.58
C GLU A 521 3.67 -0.25 -28.03
N ASN A 522 4.52 -0.79 -27.14
CA ASN A 522 5.29 -2.01 -27.44
C ASN A 522 4.39 -3.19 -27.78
N ILE A 523 3.30 -3.40 -27.03
CA ILE A 523 2.33 -4.47 -27.29
C ILE A 523 1.65 -4.26 -28.65
N VAL A 524 1.21 -3.03 -28.93
CA VAL A 524 0.59 -2.64 -30.20
C VAL A 524 1.54 -2.86 -31.38
N ASN A 525 2.80 -2.45 -31.26
CA ASN A 525 3.82 -2.63 -32.30
C ASN A 525 4.17 -4.10 -32.51
N THR A 526 4.24 -4.89 -31.44
CA THR A 526 4.42 -6.35 -31.52
C THR A 526 3.26 -7.00 -32.26
N SER A 527 2.02 -6.61 -31.94
CA SER A 527 0.83 -7.10 -32.64
C SER A 527 0.87 -6.79 -34.14
N ARG A 528 1.21 -5.55 -34.52
CA ARG A 528 1.40 -5.16 -35.93
C ARG A 528 2.47 -5.97 -36.65
N ALA A 529 3.62 -6.16 -36.01
CA ALA A 529 4.71 -6.94 -36.56
C ALA A 529 4.26 -8.39 -36.82
N LEU A 530 3.59 -9.02 -35.84
CA LEU A 530 3.06 -10.37 -35.99
C LEU A 530 1.98 -10.46 -37.07
N SER A 531 1.04 -9.51 -37.14
CA SER A 531 0.02 -9.47 -38.19
C SER A 531 0.63 -9.32 -39.59
N SER A 532 1.71 -8.55 -39.73
CA SER A 532 2.39 -8.35 -41.02
C SER A 532 3.03 -9.63 -41.59
N LEU A 533 3.36 -10.61 -40.73
CA LEU A 533 3.93 -11.89 -41.13
C LEU A 533 2.91 -12.83 -41.78
N GLY A 534 1.60 -12.61 -41.54
CA GLY A 534 0.48 -13.33 -42.16
C GLY A 534 0.32 -14.82 -41.78
N LYS A 535 1.39 -15.51 -41.36
CA LYS A 535 1.38 -16.93 -40.96
C LYS A 535 2.30 -17.18 -39.77
N LEU A 536 1.87 -18.07 -38.87
CA LEU A 536 2.62 -18.46 -37.68
C LEU A 536 4.02 -19.03 -38.00
N SER A 537 4.16 -19.75 -39.12
CA SER A 537 5.44 -20.31 -39.55
C SER A 537 6.49 -19.26 -39.92
N SER A 538 6.09 -17.99 -40.07
CA SER A 538 6.98 -16.88 -40.40
C SER A 538 7.47 -16.12 -39.16
N VAL A 539 7.02 -16.51 -37.96
CA VAL A 539 7.50 -15.94 -36.70
C VAL A 539 8.92 -16.43 -36.45
N PRO A 540 9.91 -15.53 -36.32
CA PRO A 540 11.29 -15.94 -36.06
C PRO A 540 11.40 -16.68 -34.72
N PRO A 541 12.28 -17.69 -34.60
CA PRO A 541 12.49 -18.37 -33.34
C PRO A 541 13.03 -17.39 -32.28
N PRO A 542 12.77 -17.64 -30.98
CA PRO A 542 13.25 -16.77 -29.92
C PRO A 542 14.78 -16.71 -29.97
N SER A 543 15.31 -15.49 -30.08
CA SER A 543 16.73 -15.20 -29.88
C SER A 543 17.00 -15.18 -28.38
N TYR A 544 17.62 -16.25 -27.86
CA TYR A 544 18.08 -16.34 -26.48
C TYR A 544 19.43 -15.66 -26.27
#